data_AF-A0A2V8XZ50-F1
#
_entry.id   AF-A0A2V8XZ50-F1
#
_cell.length_a   1.000
_cell.length_b   1.000
_cell.length_c   1.000
_cell.angle_alpha   90.00
_cell.angle_beta   90.00
_cell.angle_gamma   90.00
#
_symmetry.space_group_name_H-M   'P 1'
#
loop_
_entity.id
_entity.type
_entity.pdbx_description
1 polymer ?
#
loop_
_entity_poly.entity_id
_entity_poly.type
_entity_poly.pdbx_seq_one_letter_code
_entity_poly.pdbx_strand_id
1 'polypeptide(L)'
;MRTHRAENWLLLAVGIVLAGPVLVHVWSAPKVRAQGAAAPNADRFKAVKEWTLTYSYEFNDPFSVTAENGDQCKASVLSHSEQGRFILRPTNISEDAAEFEGEGEASVASDRKTECTSPGGDWYWLWEDRGEAQAHFKASLHLDFDAGRYWIDFEGKPTLIGTIHRKTEERRPNGRHADSTTQGDIGWPGPQWPHQDQLKLPTDKLSLEGNYSLEEYYRDNGIDVEESRRLHPAGIEPKHGTFHWSAVPAEEDYEVVVDVKDYDKWLPEAGESQDTPGNKLEVHAKLQKVGGGEPAEKAKIFTLELLETSKEPGTCMNWPGLVAGQPDFDLKFSQQGAALQVSGDGQKVTTPPGQYTEANATITSFDWGAYGALSVTARLRSGREMVGHLRGHREMTKILLPKRKPNS
;
A
#
# COMPACT_ATOMS: atom_id res chain seq x y z
N MET A 1 -63.78 56.79 -0.32
CA MET A 1 -62.33 57.10 -0.33
C MET A 1 -61.67 56.23 -1.39
N ARG A 2 -61.09 56.87 -2.42
CA ARG A 2 -59.92 56.52 -3.25
C ARG A 2 -59.71 55.02 -3.65
N THR A 3 -60.00 54.66 -4.91
CA THR A 3 -59.06 54.43 -6.08
C THR A 3 -58.37 53.05 -6.03
N HIS A 4 -58.68 52.07 -6.89
CA HIS A 4 -58.46 51.89 -8.36
C HIS A 4 -57.25 50.97 -8.67
N ARG A 5 -57.51 49.95 -9.53
CA ARG A 5 -56.63 49.29 -10.53
C ARG A 5 -55.49 48.40 -10.00
N ALA A 6 -55.06 47.31 -10.65
CA ALA A 6 -55.35 46.67 -11.95
C ALA A 6 -54.90 45.18 -11.83
N GLU A 7 -55.71 44.22 -12.29
CA GLU A 7 -55.50 43.43 -13.53
C GLU A 7 -54.11 42.77 -13.68
N ASN A 8 -54.04 41.44 -13.64
CA ASN A 8 -53.94 40.67 -14.89
C ASN A 8 -54.15 39.16 -14.71
N TRP A 9 -54.90 38.62 -15.67
CA TRP A 9 -55.20 37.23 -15.93
C TRP A 9 -54.01 36.53 -16.62
N LEU A 10 -53.81 35.23 -16.39
CA LEU A 10 -54.05 34.20 -17.42
C LEU A 10 -53.86 32.77 -16.88
N LEU A 11 -54.77 31.90 -17.32
CA LEU A 11 -54.79 30.45 -17.24
C LEU A 11 -53.47 29.77 -17.65
N LEU A 12 -53.16 28.60 -17.09
CA LEU A 12 -53.07 27.35 -17.89
C LEU A 12 -52.87 26.07 -17.03
N ALA A 13 -53.67 25.06 -17.40
CA ALA A 13 -53.38 23.63 -17.46
C ALA A 13 -52.86 22.87 -16.22
N VAL A 14 -53.75 22.01 -15.71
CA VAL A 14 -53.49 20.88 -14.82
C VAL A 14 -52.64 19.83 -15.54
N GLY A 15 -51.45 19.56 -15.01
CA GLY A 15 -50.65 18.37 -15.29
C GLY A 15 -50.12 17.84 -13.96
N ILE A 16 -50.71 16.76 -13.47
CA ILE A 16 -50.35 16.12 -12.20
C ILE A 16 -49.09 15.27 -12.44
N VAL A 17 -47.94 15.77 -11.97
CA VAL A 17 -46.74 14.97 -11.68
C VAL A 17 -46.62 14.97 -10.16
N LEU A 18 -46.94 13.86 -9.51
CA LEU A 18 -46.70 13.68 -8.08
C LEU A 18 -45.22 13.37 -7.86
N ALA A 19 -44.42 14.42 -7.73
CA ALA A 19 -43.14 14.38 -7.01
C ALA A 19 -43.42 14.84 -5.57
N GLY A 20 -43.38 13.92 -4.60
CA GLY A 20 -43.43 14.26 -3.18
C GLY A 20 -42.04 14.70 -2.68
N PRO A 21 -41.94 15.75 -1.84
CA PRO A 21 -40.66 16.26 -1.37
C PRO A 21 -40.10 15.39 -0.24
N VAL A 22 -38.83 14.98 -0.38
CA VAL A 22 -38.01 14.43 0.71
C VAL A 22 -37.70 15.56 1.68
N LEU A 23 -38.27 15.48 2.87
CA LEU A 23 -38.03 16.41 3.97
C LEU A 23 -36.70 16.03 4.66
N VAL A 24 -35.58 16.57 4.18
CA VAL A 24 -34.28 16.43 4.86
C VAL A 24 -34.27 17.34 6.08
N HIS A 25 -34.51 16.77 7.27
CA HIS A 25 -34.21 17.45 8.53
C HIS A 25 -32.72 17.33 8.83
N VAL A 26 -31.95 18.36 8.45
CA VAL A 26 -30.57 18.53 8.88
C VAL A 26 -30.56 18.96 10.35
N TRP A 27 -30.32 18.02 11.27
CA TRP A 27 -29.92 18.35 12.64
C TRP A 27 -28.40 18.52 12.66
N SER A 28 -27.94 19.77 12.52
CA SER A 28 -26.56 20.13 12.84
C SER A 28 -26.42 20.23 14.37
N ALA A 29 -25.99 19.16 15.01
CA ALA A 29 -25.47 19.23 16.38
C ALA A 29 -24.06 19.86 16.36
N PRO A 30 -23.71 20.75 17.31
CA PRO A 30 -22.35 21.28 17.40
C PRO A 30 -21.42 20.15 17.84
N LYS A 31 -20.55 19.66 16.93
CA LYS A 31 -19.45 18.74 17.28
C LYS A 31 -18.52 19.47 18.26
N VAL A 32 -18.64 19.16 19.54
CA VAL A 32 -17.61 19.48 20.54
C VAL A 32 -16.36 18.71 20.14
N ARG A 33 -15.38 19.43 19.59
CA ARG A 33 -14.07 18.92 19.16
C ARG A 33 -13.31 18.50 20.42
N ALA A 34 -13.40 17.23 20.78
CA ALA A 34 -12.56 16.66 21.83
C ALA A 34 -11.11 16.74 21.32
N GLN A 35 -10.25 17.49 22.03
CA GLN A 35 -8.81 17.53 21.77
C GLN A 35 -8.23 16.14 22.00
N GLY A 36 -8.06 15.38 20.92
CA GLY A 36 -7.23 14.19 20.90
C GLY A 36 -5.77 14.60 21.07
N ALA A 37 -5.00 13.80 21.80
CA ALA A 37 -3.56 14.02 21.89
C ALA A 37 -2.94 13.98 20.48
N ALA A 38 -2.21 15.04 20.12
CA ALA A 38 -1.49 15.12 18.84
C ALA A 38 -0.73 13.82 18.57
N ALA A 39 -0.91 13.24 17.38
CA ALA A 39 -0.24 11.99 17.02
C ALA A 39 1.29 12.19 17.12
N PRO A 40 1.98 11.56 18.10
CA PRO A 40 3.44 11.56 18.08
C PRO A 40 3.81 10.84 16.79
N ASN A 41 4.56 11.50 15.90
CA ASN A 41 4.99 10.99 14.60
C ASN A 41 4.07 11.30 13.38
N ALA A 42 3.42 12.47 13.32
CA ALA A 42 2.75 12.92 12.08
C ALA A 42 3.74 13.11 10.90
N ASP A 43 4.97 13.54 11.17
CA ASP A 43 5.98 13.86 10.17
C ASP A 43 6.33 12.69 9.25
N ARG A 44 6.30 11.44 9.74
CA ARG A 44 6.57 10.27 8.87
C ARG A 44 5.50 10.07 7.80
N PHE A 45 4.24 10.39 8.10
CA PHE A 45 3.14 10.25 7.15
C PHE A 45 3.19 11.39 6.12
N LYS A 46 3.49 12.62 6.56
CA LYS A 46 3.71 13.78 5.69
C LYS A 46 4.89 13.60 4.73
N ALA A 47 5.89 12.79 5.11
CA ALA A 47 7.06 12.52 4.27
C ALA A 47 6.79 11.52 3.14
N VAL A 48 5.65 10.84 3.12
CA VAL A 48 5.31 9.87 2.08
C VAL A 48 4.98 10.63 0.78
N LYS A 49 5.67 10.29 -0.31
CA LYS A 49 5.44 10.90 -1.63
C LYS A 49 4.37 10.19 -2.43
N GLU A 50 4.16 8.92 -2.15
CA GLU A 50 3.25 8.08 -2.89
C GLU A 50 2.81 6.91 -1.99
N TRP A 51 1.53 6.56 -2.03
CA TRP A 51 0.97 5.38 -1.37
C TRP A 51 0.48 4.41 -2.43
N THR A 52 0.75 3.12 -2.24
CA THR A 52 0.02 2.05 -2.91
C THR A 52 -1.14 1.64 -2.02
N LEU A 53 -2.35 1.97 -2.45
CA LEU A 53 -3.60 1.51 -1.84
C LEU A 53 -4.09 0.27 -2.60
N THR A 54 -4.36 -0.81 -1.89
CA THR A 54 -5.03 -2.00 -2.41
C THR A 54 -6.30 -2.25 -1.62
N TYR A 55 -7.35 -2.71 -2.28
CA TYR A 55 -8.54 -3.18 -1.60
C TYR A 55 -9.11 -4.45 -2.25
N SER A 56 -9.87 -5.20 -1.45
CA SER A 56 -10.74 -6.27 -1.92
C SER A 56 -12.09 -6.19 -1.22
N TYR A 57 -13.16 -6.41 -1.98
CA TYR A 57 -14.52 -6.50 -1.47
C TYR A 57 -15.19 -7.75 -2.02
N GLU A 58 -15.74 -8.59 -1.16
CA GLU A 58 -16.41 -9.82 -1.59
C GLU A 58 -17.71 -10.02 -0.82
N PHE A 59 -18.77 -10.45 -1.50
CA PHE A 59 -20.01 -10.91 -0.85
C PHE A 59 -20.56 -12.17 -1.50
N ASN A 60 -21.22 -13.00 -0.68
CA ASN A 60 -22.02 -14.14 -1.10
C ASN A 60 -23.25 -14.28 -0.19
N ASP A 61 -24.41 -13.82 -0.65
CA ASP A 61 -25.59 -13.66 0.21
C ASP A 61 -26.92 -14.10 -0.47
N PRO A 62 -27.12 -15.41 -0.71
CA PRO A 62 -28.40 -15.90 -1.19
C PRO A 62 -29.51 -15.68 -0.15
N PHE A 63 -30.71 -15.28 -0.59
CA PHE A 63 -31.82 -15.01 0.32
C PHE A 63 -33.20 -15.30 -0.27
N SER A 64 -34.21 -15.37 0.58
CA SER A 64 -35.62 -15.42 0.18
C SER A 64 -36.44 -14.61 1.18
N VAL A 65 -37.30 -13.72 0.68
CA VAL A 65 -38.10 -12.82 1.50
C VAL A 65 -39.49 -12.66 0.88
N THR A 66 -40.48 -12.53 1.75
CA THR A 66 -41.81 -12.04 1.37
C THR A 66 -41.88 -10.57 1.74
N ALA A 67 -42.06 -9.75 0.72
CA ALA A 67 -42.26 -8.31 0.79
C ALA A 67 -43.53 -7.94 1.57
N GLU A 68 -43.64 -6.70 2.05
CA GLU A 68 -44.86 -6.25 2.74
C GLU A 68 -46.12 -6.28 1.86
N ASN A 69 -45.98 -6.01 0.57
CA ASN A 69 -47.05 -6.14 -0.42
C ASN A 69 -47.37 -7.61 -0.78
N GLY A 70 -46.70 -8.57 -0.13
CA GLY A 70 -46.88 -10.01 -0.31
C GLY A 70 -46.04 -10.62 -1.43
N ASP A 71 -45.31 -9.81 -2.19
CA ASP A 71 -44.45 -10.30 -3.27
C ASP A 71 -43.37 -11.25 -2.72
N GLN A 72 -43.16 -12.38 -3.38
CA GLN A 72 -42.14 -13.36 -3.03
C GLN A 72 -40.90 -13.11 -3.86
N CYS A 73 -39.82 -12.69 -3.20
CA CYS A 73 -38.54 -12.43 -3.83
C CYS A 73 -37.48 -13.42 -3.36
N LYS A 74 -36.65 -13.89 -4.28
CA LYS A 74 -35.57 -14.84 -4.04
C LYS A 74 -34.31 -14.42 -4.77
N ALA A 75 -33.20 -14.36 -4.04
CA ALA A 75 -31.86 -14.33 -4.59
C ALA A 75 -31.22 -15.71 -4.46
N SER A 76 -30.77 -16.29 -5.56
CA SER A 76 -30.32 -17.69 -5.60
C SER A 76 -28.82 -17.87 -5.82
N VAL A 77 -28.20 -16.95 -6.56
CA VAL A 77 -26.76 -16.86 -6.76
C VAL A 77 -26.45 -15.39 -6.66
N LEU A 78 -25.79 -14.97 -5.59
CA LEU A 78 -25.46 -13.57 -5.35
C LEU A 78 -24.00 -13.51 -4.91
N SER A 79 -23.07 -13.66 -5.85
CA SER A 79 -21.64 -13.46 -5.61
C SER A 79 -21.14 -12.23 -6.31
N HIS A 80 -20.25 -11.50 -5.64
CA HIS A 80 -19.58 -10.34 -6.20
C HIS A 80 -18.20 -10.25 -5.58
N SER A 81 -17.22 -9.95 -6.41
CA SER A 81 -15.87 -9.64 -5.96
C SER A 81 -15.35 -8.42 -6.69
N GLU A 82 -14.64 -7.58 -5.94
CA GLU A 82 -13.90 -6.44 -6.46
C GLU A 82 -12.50 -6.45 -5.88
N GLN A 83 -11.52 -6.11 -6.71
CA GLN A 83 -10.14 -5.93 -6.28
C GLN A 83 -9.55 -4.73 -7.00
N GLY A 84 -9.04 -3.76 -6.25
CA GLY A 84 -8.51 -2.52 -6.80
C GLY A 84 -7.11 -2.21 -6.31
N ARG A 85 -6.34 -1.52 -7.16
CA ARG A 85 -5.01 -1.00 -6.83
C ARG A 85 -4.86 0.43 -7.32
N PHE A 86 -4.45 1.32 -6.42
CA PHE A 86 -4.36 2.76 -6.63
C PHE A 86 -3.00 3.26 -6.19
N ILE A 87 -2.49 4.23 -6.94
CA ILE A 87 -1.27 4.95 -6.60
C ILE A 87 -1.67 6.37 -6.21
N LEU A 88 -1.65 6.65 -4.91
CA LEU A 88 -2.10 7.92 -4.34
C LEU A 88 -0.91 8.85 -4.16
N ARG A 89 -1.06 10.11 -4.56
CA ARG A 89 -0.03 11.16 -4.44
C ARG A 89 -0.57 12.33 -3.64
N PRO A 90 0.28 13.05 -2.90
CA PRO A 90 -0.17 14.12 -2.04
C PRO A 90 -0.80 15.25 -2.86
N THR A 91 -2.02 15.63 -2.50
CA THR A 91 -2.73 16.78 -3.06
C THR A 91 -2.74 17.95 -2.07
N ASN A 92 -2.77 17.66 -0.77
CA ASN A 92 -2.69 18.66 0.28
C ASN A 92 -1.93 18.11 1.48
N ILE A 93 -0.97 18.87 2.02
CA ILE A 93 -0.26 18.52 3.26
C ILE A 93 -0.17 19.78 4.12
N SER A 94 -0.69 19.71 5.33
CA SER A 94 -0.66 20.77 6.33
C SER A 94 -0.04 20.28 7.65
N GLU A 95 -0.09 21.14 8.66
CA GLU A 95 0.37 20.78 10.00
C GLU A 95 -0.54 19.71 10.64
N ASP A 96 -1.84 19.84 10.42
CA ASP A 96 -2.93 19.08 11.04
C ASP A 96 -3.45 17.93 10.17
N ALA A 97 -3.21 17.93 8.86
CA ALA A 97 -3.73 16.91 7.96
C ALA A 97 -2.82 16.61 6.75
N ALA A 98 -3.09 15.49 6.10
CA ALA A 98 -2.56 15.17 4.78
C ALA A 98 -3.61 14.44 3.94
N GLU A 99 -3.64 14.73 2.65
CA GLU A 99 -4.56 14.19 1.67
C GLU A 99 -3.78 13.68 0.47
N PHE A 100 -4.14 12.48 0.02
CA PHE A 100 -3.52 11.80 -1.10
C PHE A 100 -4.58 11.31 -2.06
N GLU A 101 -4.45 11.60 -3.34
CA GLU A 101 -5.41 11.18 -4.36
C GLU A 101 -4.71 10.41 -5.48
N GLY A 102 -5.45 9.49 -6.08
CA GLY A 102 -4.96 8.73 -7.21
C GLY A 102 -6.10 8.12 -8.02
N GLU A 103 -5.81 7.84 -9.28
CA GLU A 103 -6.67 7.05 -10.14
C GLU A 103 -6.11 5.63 -10.23
N GLY A 104 -7.01 4.66 -10.36
CA GLY A 104 -6.65 3.25 -10.43
C GLY A 104 -7.71 2.41 -11.10
N GLU A 105 -7.34 1.16 -11.35
CA GLU A 105 -8.23 0.17 -11.92
C GLU A 105 -8.66 -0.82 -10.83
N ALA A 106 -9.94 -1.20 -10.87
CA ALA A 106 -10.46 -2.33 -10.10
C ALA A 106 -11.07 -3.37 -11.03
N SER A 107 -10.70 -4.63 -10.80
CA SER A 107 -11.34 -5.78 -11.42
C SER A 107 -12.61 -6.12 -10.66
N VAL A 108 -13.69 -6.39 -11.37
CA VAL A 108 -14.99 -6.77 -10.81
C VAL A 108 -15.49 -8.02 -11.48
N ALA A 109 -15.97 -8.96 -10.66
CA ALA A 109 -16.73 -10.12 -11.09
C ALA A 109 -18.09 -10.13 -10.37
N SER A 110 -19.16 -10.40 -11.11
CA SER A 110 -20.52 -10.46 -10.55
C SER A 110 -21.27 -11.65 -11.14
N ASP A 111 -21.95 -12.40 -10.28
CA ASP A 111 -22.96 -13.41 -10.65
C ASP A 111 -24.13 -13.26 -9.68
N ARG A 112 -25.12 -12.46 -10.09
CA ARG A 112 -26.26 -12.06 -9.26
C ARG A 112 -27.54 -12.46 -9.96
N LYS A 113 -28.44 -13.12 -9.24
CA LYS A 113 -29.77 -13.49 -9.73
C LYS A 113 -30.82 -13.23 -8.65
N THR A 114 -31.72 -12.30 -8.95
CA THR A 114 -32.89 -11.98 -8.11
C THR A 114 -34.16 -12.17 -8.93
N GLU A 115 -35.11 -12.92 -8.40
CA GLU A 115 -36.43 -13.14 -9.00
C GLU A 115 -37.52 -12.76 -8.00
N CYS A 116 -38.54 -12.03 -8.44
CA CYS A 116 -39.68 -11.59 -7.64
C CYS A 116 -40.99 -11.94 -8.33
N THR A 117 -41.96 -12.44 -7.57
CA THR A 117 -43.29 -12.84 -8.09
C THR A 117 -44.38 -12.35 -7.15
N SER A 118 -45.50 -11.92 -7.71
CA SER A 118 -46.65 -11.46 -6.92
C SER A 118 -47.40 -12.58 -6.20
N PRO A 119 -48.18 -12.30 -5.13
CA PRO A 119 -49.02 -13.27 -4.43
C PRO A 119 -49.98 -14.09 -5.32
N GLY A 120 -50.32 -13.59 -6.50
CA GLY A 120 -51.19 -14.25 -7.49
C GLY A 120 -50.47 -14.71 -8.76
N GLY A 121 -49.17 -14.44 -8.90
CA GLY A 121 -48.40 -14.69 -10.13
C GLY A 121 -48.72 -13.71 -11.27
N ASP A 122 -49.51 -12.68 -10.99
CA ASP A 122 -49.95 -11.68 -11.98
C ASP A 122 -48.79 -10.82 -12.50
N TRP A 123 -47.73 -10.63 -11.71
CA TRP A 123 -46.50 -9.99 -12.14
C TRP A 123 -45.25 -10.79 -11.72
N TYR A 124 -44.20 -10.69 -12.54
CA TYR A 124 -42.90 -11.33 -12.35
C TYR A 124 -41.79 -10.35 -12.73
N TRP A 125 -40.67 -10.41 -12.02
CA TRP A 125 -39.45 -9.71 -12.39
C TRP A 125 -38.22 -10.57 -12.15
N LEU A 126 -37.31 -10.55 -13.10
CA LEU A 126 -35.99 -11.18 -13.03
C LEU A 126 -34.93 -10.12 -13.23
N TRP A 127 -33.87 -10.24 -12.45
CA TRP A 127 -32.65 -9.50 -12.64
C TRP A 127 -31.46 -10.43 -12.51
N GLU A 128 -30.66 -10.51 -13.57
CA GLU A 128 -29.45 -11.31 -13.65
C GLU A 128 -28.28 -10.43 -14.10
N ASP A 129 -27.24 -10.30 -13.29
CA ASP A 129 -25.97 -9.68 -13.65
C ASP A 129 -24.89 -10.76 -13.69
N ARG A 130 -24.23 -10.95 -14.83
CA ARG A 130 -23.17 -11.97 -14.95
C ARG A 130 -22.00 -11.51 -15.80
N GLY A 131 -20.79 -11.65 -15.28
CA GLY A 131 -19.55 -11.46 -16.03
C GLY A 131 -18.48 -10.72 -15.24
N GLU A 132 -17.48 -10.25 -15.97
CA GLU A 132 -16.32 -9.54 -15.44
C GLU A 132 -16.10 -8.22 -16.16
N ALA A 133 -15.62 -7.21 -15.45
CA ALA A 133 -15.22 -5.94 -16.01
C ALA A 133 -14.06 -5.30 -15.23
N GLN A 134 -13.41 -4.34 -15.87
CA GLN A 134 -12.51 -3.40 -15.21
C GLN A 134 -13.24 -2.08 -14.98
N ALA A 135 -12.94 -1.42 -13.88
CA ALA A 135 -13.51 -0.15 -13.49
C ALA A 135 -12.40 0.83 -13.21
N HIS A 136 -12.47 2.01 -13.81
CA HIS A 136 -11.51 3.09 -13.55
C HIS A 136 -12.16 4.21 -12.74
N PHE A 137 -11.61 4.51 -11.57
CA PHE A 137 -12.11 5.54 -10.67
C PHE A 137 -11.01 6.12 -9.77
N LYS A 138 -11.38 7.15 -9.01
CA LYS A 138 -10.50 7.85 -8.08
C LYS A 138 -10.61 7.27 -6.69
N ALA A 139 -9.50 7.32 -5.97
CA ALA A 139 -9.44 7.05 -4.55
C ALA A 139 -8.69 8.18 -3.84
N SER A 140 -9.11 8.48 -2.63
CA SER A 140 -8.55 9.50 -1.75
C SER A 140 -8.22 8.88 -0.40
N LEU A 141 -7.06 9.20 0.17
CA LEU A 141 -6.66 8.84 1.53
C LEU A 141 -6.47 10.12 2.32
N HIS A 142 -7.20 10.23 3.43
CA HIS A 142 -7.19 11.38 4.31
C HIS A 142 -6.60 10.99 5.67
N LEU A 143 -5.64 11.78 6.13
CA LEU A 143 -4.98 11.62 7.42
C LEU A 143 -5.28 12.88 8.27
N ASP A 144 -5.90 12.69 9.43
CA ASP A 144 -6.16 13.72 10.43
C ASP A 144 -5.23 13.50 11.63
N PHE A 145 -4.19 14.33 11.73
CA PHE A 145 -3.15 14.20 12.76
C PHE A 145 -3.60 14.73 14.12
N ASP A 146 -4.54 15.67 14.15
CA ASP A 146 -5.15 16.21 15.37
C ASP A 146 -6.04 15.16 16.04
N ALA A 147 -6.85 14.46 15.25
CA ALA A 147 -7.71 13.38 15.74
C ALA A 147 -6.95 12.06 15.92
N GLY A 148 -5.78 11.92 15.28
CA GLY A 148 -5.00 10.68 15.23
C GLY A 148 -5.71 9.60 14.42
N ARG A 149 -6.34 9.97 13.30
CA ARG A 149 -7.22 9.09 12.53
C ARG A 149 -7.05 9.24 11.02
N TYR A 150 -7.57 8.27 10.27
CA TYR A 150 -7.57 8.28 8.81
C TYR A 150 -8.86 7.69 8.24
N TRP A 151 -9.14 8.02 6.98
CA TRP A 151 -10.16 7.37 6.18
C TRP A 151 -9.78 7.36 4.69
N ILE A 152 -10.42 6.50 3.92
CA ILE A 152 -10.26 6.36 2.48
C ILE A 152 -11.62 6.60 1.83
N ASP A 153 -11.66 7.35 0.74
CA ASP A 153 -12.85 7.60 -0.07
C ASP A 153 -12.61 7.13 -1.51
N PHE A 154 -13.67 6.70 -2.20
CA PHE A 154 -13.63 6.38 -3.62
C PHE A 154 -14.62 7.26 -4.36
N GLU A 155 -14.13 8.00 -5.35
CA GLU A 155 -14.91 9.00 -6.04
C GLU A 155 -15.26 8.58 -7.47
N GLY A 156 -16.47 8.98 -7.87
CA GLY A 156 -16.95 8.90 -9.24
C GLY A 156 -17.83 7.69 -9.52
N LYS A 157 -18.54 7.77 -10.65
CA LYS A 157 -19.14 6.59 -11.29
C LYS A 157 -18.06 6.04 -12.23
N PRO A 158 -17.40 4.92 -11.92
CA PRO A 158 -16.40 4.39 -12.82
C PRO A 158 -17.01 4.07 -14.16
N THR A 159 -16.17 4.24 -15.18
CA THR A 159 -16.47 3.70 -16.49
C THR A 159 -16.10 2.22 -16.46
N LEU A 160 -17.08 1.35 -16.69
CA LEU A 160 -16.83 -0.08 -16.85
C LEU A 160 -16.24 -0.35 -18.23
N ILE A 161 -15.13 -1.07 -18.26
CA ILE A 161 -14.46 -1.55 -19.46
C ILE A 161 -14.47 -3.09 -19.36
N GLY A 162 -15.44 -3.72 -20.03
CA GLY A 162 -15.64 -5.17 -19.95
C GLY A 162 -17.06 -5.60 -20.26
N THR A 163 -17.43 -6.83 -19.86
CA THR A 163 -18.70 -7.46 -20.24
C THR A 163 -19.38 -8.07 -19.03
N ILE A 164 -19.85 -7.25 -18.09
CA ILE A 164 -20.90 -7.71 -17.17
C ILE A 164 -22.23 -7.51 -17.88
N HIS A 165 -22.89 -8.62 -18.19
CA HIS A 165 -24.16 -8.61 -18.88
C HIS A 165 -25.29 -8.54 -17.87
N ARG A 166 -26.09 -7.48 -17.98
CA ARG A 166 -27.39 -7.40 -17.31
C ARG A 166 -28.46 -8.03 -18.18
N LYS A 167 -29.29 -8.87 -17.57
CA LYS A 167 -30.54 -9.35 -18.11
C LYS A 167 -31.65 -8.96 -17.14
N THR A 168 -32.72 -8.41 -17.69
CA THR A 168 -33.92 -8.07 -16.92
C THR A 168 -35.11 -8.66 -17.66
N GLU A 169 -36.01 -9.32 -16.93
CA GLU A 169 -37.30 -9.74 -17.46
C GLU A 169 -38.40 -9.15 -16.59
N GLU A 170 -39.47 -8.64 -17.20
CA GLU A 170 -40.62 -8.12 -16.46
C GLU A 170 -41.92 -8.58 -17.13
N ARG A 171 -42.82 -9.16 -16.33
CA ARG A 171 -44.17 -9.56 -16.77
C ARG A 171 -45.19 -8.86 -15.88
N ARG A 172 -46.19 -8.22 -16.48
CA ARG A 172 -47.26 -7.49 -15.78
C ARG A 172 -48.66 -7.93 -16.23
N PRO A 173 -49.69 -7.85 -15.36
CA PRO A 173 -51.05 -8.13 -15.74
C PRO A 173 -51.55 -6.94 -16.58
N ASN A 174 -51.98 -7.20 -17.82
CA ASN A 174 -52.54 -6.25 -18.80
C ASN A 174 -51.59 -5.65 -19.85
N GLY A 175 -50.50 -6.33 -20.20
CA GLY A 175 -49.95 -6.22 -21.56
C GLY A 175 -49.22 -4.91 -21.89
N ARG A 176 -48.00 -4.79 -21.38
CA ARG A 176 -46.83 -4.69 -22.26
C ARG A 176 -45.87 -5.78 -21.79
N HIS A 177 -45.79 -6.87 -22.53
CA HIS A 177 -44.64 -7.76 -22.43
C HIS A 177 -43.45 -6.96 -22.94
N ALA A 178 -42.73 -6.30 -22.04
CA ALA A 178 -41.36 -5.97 -22.31
C ALA A 178 -40.56 -7.18 -21.83
N ASP A 179 -40.45 -8.20 -22.68
CA ASP A 179 -39.25 -9.05 -22.65
C ASP A 179 -38.09 -8.17 -23.13
N SER A 180 -37.77 -7.13 -22.38
CA SER A 180 -36.64 -6.26 -22.66
C SER A 180 -35.43 -6.91 -22.01
N THR A 181 -34.82 -7.85 -22.72
CA THR A 181 -33.43 -8.21 -22.45
C THR A 181 -32.60 -6.97 -22.77
N THR A 182 -32.44 -6.12 -21.77
CA THR A 182 -31.61 -4.91 -21.89
C THR A 182 -30.21 -5.32 -21.53
N GLN A 183 -29.45 -5.79 -22.53
CA GLN A 183 -28.03 -6.01 -22.39
C GLN A 183 -27.37 -4.62 -22.39
N GLY A 184 -27.07 -4.10 -21.20
CA GLY A 184 -26.48 -2.79 -21.02
C GLY A 184 -25.32 -2.85 -20.03
N ASP A 185 -24.40 -1.90 -20.17
CA ASP A 185 -23.33 -1.70 -19.20
C ASP A 185 -23.94 -1.33 -17.85
N ILE A 186 -23.46 -1.98 -16.80
CA ILE A 186 -23.97 -1.79 -15.44
C ILE A 186 -23.70 -0.36 -14.97
N GLY A 187 -24.73 0.30 -14.43
CA GLY A 187 -24.51 1.43 -13.53
C GLY A 187 -23.79 0.91 -12.28
N TRP A 188 -22.54 1.31 -12.10
CA TRP A 188 -21.64 0.79 -11.07
C TRP A 188 -22.32 0.70 -9.69
N PRO A 189 -22.45 -0.50 -9.11
CA PRO A 189 -22.61 -0.61 -7.68
C PRO A 189 -21.25 -0.24 -7.11
N GLY A 190 -21.08 1.01 -6.66
CA GLY A 190 -19.96 1.38 -5.81
C GLY A 190 -19.57 0.25 -4.87
N PRO A 191 -18.28 0.07 -4.51
CA PRO A 191 -18.06 -0.54 -3.20
C PRO A 191 -18.96 0.23 -2.24
N GLN A 192 -19.90 -0.47 -1.60
CA GLN A 192 -20.78 0.11 -0.60
C GLN A 192 -19.89 0.40 0.59
N TRP A 193 -19.15 1.49 0.49
CA TRP A 193 -18.06 1.81 1.38
C TRP A 193 -18.68 2.05 2.75
N PRO A 194 -18.25 1.32 3.78
CA PRO A 194 -18.71 1.62 5.11
C PRO A 194 -18.25 3.05 5.44
N HIS A 195 -19.14 3.86 6.00
CA HIS A 195 -18.78 5.20 6.44
C HIS A 195 -17.64 5.04 7.47
N GLN A 196 -16.42 5.36 7.03
CA GLN A 196 -15.23 5.25 7.86
C GLN A 196 -15.24 6.45 8.80
N ASP A 197 -16.00 6.36 9.89
CA ASP A 197 -15.80 7.23 11.03
C ASP A 197 -14.50 6.83 11.73
N GLN A 198 -13.43 7.19 11.02
CA GLN A 198 -12.10 7.56 11.45
C GLN A 198 -11.33 6.40 12.11
N LEU A 199 -10.70 5.58 11.28
CA LEU A 199 -9.78 4.52 11.69
C LEU A 199 -8.59 5.13 12.44
N LYS A 200 -8.11 4.46 13.49
CA LYS A 200 -6.98 5.00 14.27
C LYS A 200 -5.69 4.94 13.44
N LEU A 201 -4.95 6.03 13.42
CA LEU A 201 -3.59 6.03 12.90
C LEU A 201 -2.73 5.12 13.78
N PRO A 202 -1.95 4.19 13.20
CA PRO A 202 -0.98 3.41 13.96
C PRO A 202 0.10 4.33 14.52
N THR A 203 0.67 3.99 15.68
CA THR A 203 1.71 4.78 16.36
C THR A 203 3.12 4.28 16.03
N ASP A 204 3.26 3.01 15.65
CA ASP A 204 4.52 2.29 15.53
C ASP A 204 4.89 1.94 14.07
N LYS A 205 3.90 1.69 13.21
CA LYS A 205 4.09 1.40 11.78
C LYS A 205 3.58 2.49 10.85
N LEU A 206 4.11 2.51 9.63
CA LEU A 206 3.70 3.44 8.57
C LEU A 206 2.60 2.87 7.67
N SER A 207 2.44 1.55 7.59
CA SER A 207 1.35 0.92 6.84
C SER A 207 -0.01 1.11 7.53
N LEU A 208 -1.03 1.36 6.72
CA LEU A 208 -2.43 1.43 7.14
C LEU A 208 -3.15 0.19 6.61
N GLU A 209 -3.91 -0.48 7.44
CA GLU A 209 -4.63 -1.68 7.04
C GLU A 209 -5.90 -1.82 7.87
N GLY A 210 -6.87 -2.55 7.33
CA GLY A 210 -8.03 -2.93 8.09
C GLY A 210 -8.96 -3.85 7.33
N ASN A 211 -10.00 -4.27 8.04
CA ASN A 211 -11.10 -5.03 7.49
C ASN A 211 -12.41 -4.52 8.08
N TYR A 212 -13.49 -4.73 7.35
CA TYR A 212 -14.82 -4.38 7.80
C TYR A 212 -15.82 -5.32 7.15
N SER A 213 -16.86 -5.72 7.89
CA SER A 213 -17.95 -6.52 7.32
C SER A 213 -19.21 -5.69 7.09
N LEU A 214 -20.04 -6.09 6.13
CA LEU A 214 -21.35 -5.44 5.91
C LEU A 214 -22.27 -5.60 7.13
N GLU A 215 -22.14 -6.69 7.87
CA GLU A 215 -22.89 -6.92 9.10
C GLU A 215 -22.53 -5.90 10.17
N GLU A 216 -21.25 -5.59 10.30
CA GLU A 216 -20.77 -4.51 11.16
C GLU A 216 -21.29 -3.15 10.66
N TYR A 217 -21.27 -2.92 9.33
CA TYR A 217 -21.84 -1.71 8.73
C TYR A 217 -23.28 -1.46 9.16
N TYR A 218 -24.15 -2.45 8.92
CA TYR A 218 -25.56 -2.29 9.21
C TYR A 218 -25.83 -2.12 10.70
N ARG A 219 -25.12 -2.88 11.54
CA ARG A 219 -25.21 -2.77 13.00
C ARG A 219 -24.81 -1.37 13.48
N ASP A 220 -23.69 -0.85 13.00
CA ASP A 220 -23.15 0.44 13.45
C ASP A 220 -24.02 1.62 12.99
N ASN A 221 -24.79 1.45 11.91
CA ASN A 221 -25.76 2.43 11.39
C ASN A 221 -27.20 2.21 11.88
N GLY A 222 -27.43 1.23 12.76
CA GLY A 222 -28.77 0.92 13.29
C GLY A 222 -29.78 0.49 12.23
N ILE A 223 -29.30 -0.09 11.13
CA ILE A 223 -30.15 -0.58 10.04
C ILE A 223 -30.70 -1.95 10.44
N ASP A 224 -32.03 -2.07 10.55
CA ASP A 224 -32.66 -3.39 10.62
C ASP A 224 -32.65 -4.02 9.23
N VAL A 225 -31.77 -4.99 9.11
CA VAL A 225 -31.42 -5.66 7.90
C VAL A 225 -32.57 -6.56 7.39
N GLU A 226 -33.38 -7.13 8.27
CA GLU A 226 -34.57 -7.92 7.90
C GLU A 226 -35.73 -7.02 7.50
N GLU A 227 -35.92 -5.90 8.19
CA GLU A 227 -36.90 -4.89 7.83
C GLU A 227 -36.59 -4.27 6.46
N SER A 228 -35.32 -3.91 6.20
CA SER A 228 -34.87 -3.40 4.90
C SER A 228 -35.20 -4.37 3.75
N ARG A 229 -34.94 -5.67 3.92
CA ARG A 229 -35.31 -6.69 2.90
C ARG A 229 -36.81 -6.76 2.65
N ARG A 230 -37.65 -6.54 3.66
CA ARG A 230 -39.12 -6.56 3.50
C ARG A 230 -39.64 -5.33 2.78
N LEU A 231 -39.04 -4.17 3.05
CA LEU A 231 -39.41 -2.87 2.46
C LEU A 231 -38.87 -2.72 1.03
N HIS A 232 -37.67 -3.24 0.76
CA HIS A 232 -36.96 -3.10 -0.52
C HIS A 232 -36.47 -4.45 -1.07
N PRO A 233 -37.36 -5.43 -1.30
CA PRO A 233 -36.99 -6.80 -1.66
C PRO A 233 -36.38 -6.95 -3.07
N ALA A 234 -36.60 -5.95 -3.95
CA ALA A 234 -35.95 -5.83 -5.25
C ALA A 234 -34.66 -4.98 -5.22
N GLY A 235 -34.38 -4.29 -4.11
CA GLY A 235 -33.14 -3.56 -3.87
C GLY A 235 -32.07 -4.54 -3.39
N ILE A 236 -31.12 -4.87 -4.26
CA ILE A 236 -30.13 -5.90 -4.00
C ILE A 236 -29.00 -5.38 -3.11
N GLU A 237 -29.29 -5.09 -1.84
CA GLU A 237 -28.26 -4.79 -0.85
C GLU A 237 -27.76 -6.11 -0.21
N PRO A 238 -26.51 -6.54 -0.49
CA PRO A 238 -25.93 -7.71 0.15
C PRO A 238 -25.79 -7.48 1.65
N LYS A 239 -26.05 -8.51 2.45
CA LYS A 239 -25.97 -8.49 3.92
C LYS A 239 -24.64 -8.98 4.46
N HIS A 240 -24.07 -9.96 3.77
CA HIS A 240 -22.85 -10.64 4.16
C HIS A 240 -21.77 -10.27 3.18
N GLY A 241 -20.74 -9.59 3.64
CA GLY A 241 -19.62 -9.24 2.80
C GLY A 241 -18.43 -8.80 3.62
N THR A 242 -17.25 -9.06 3.08
CA THR A 242 -15.98 -8.70 3.70
C THR A 242 -15.26 -7.70 2.84
N PHE A 243 -14.82 -6.64 3.50
CA PHE A 243 -14.03 -5.59 2.93
C PHE A 243 -12.64 -5.62 3.57
N HIS A 244 -11.59 -5.57 2.76
CA HIS A 244 -10.20 -5.51 3.23
C HIS A 244 -9.43 -4.45 2.45
N TRP A 245 -8.56 -3.71 3.14
CA TRP A 245 -7.69 -2.73 2.50
C TRP A 245 -6.30 -2.69 3.13
N SER A 246 -5.34 -2.26 2.33
CA SER A 246 -4.01 -1.87 2.77
C SER A 246 -3.56 -0.62 2.02
N ALA A 247 -3.01 0.37 2.73
CA ALA A 247 -2.26 1.46 2.15
C ALA A 247 -0.84 1.39 2.69
N VAL A 248 0.11 1.15 1.80
CA VAL A 248 1.53 1.10 2.10
C VAL A 248 2.23 2.23 1.35
N PRO A 249 3.21 2.93 1.95
CA PRO A 249 4.05 3.86 1.18
C PRO A 249 4.62 3.11 -0.02
N ALA A 250 4.51 3.68 -1.21
CA ALA A 250 5.21 3.16 -2.35
C ALA A 250 6.71 3.28 -2.03
N GLU A 251 7.37 2.15 -1.80
CA GLU A 251 8.78 2.16 -1.50
C GLU A 251 9.52 2.66 -2.74
N GLU A 252 10.25 3.78 -2.61
CA GLU A 252 11.30 4.05 -3.60
C GLU A 252 12.29 2.88 -3.50
N ASP A 253 12.47 2.19 -4.63
CA ASP A 253 13.45 1.12 -4.75
C ASP A 253 14.84 1.72 -4.65
N TYR A 254 15.52 1.38 -3.56
CA TYR A 254 16.90 1.75 -3.32
C TYR A 254 17.83 0.57 -3.55
N GLU A 255 19.10 0.88 -3.74
CA GLU A 255 20.19 -0.08 -3.79
C GLU A 255 21.40 0.49 -3.07
N VAL A 256 22.25 -0.39 -2.55
CA VAL A 256 23.59 -0.04 -2.08
C VAL A 256 24.59 -0.58 -3.08
N VAL A 257 25.23 0.31 -3.83
CA VAL A 257 26.27 -0.07 -4.78
C VAL A 257 27.61 0.05 -4.08
N VAL A 258 28.37 -1.04 -4.07
CA VAL A 258 29.71 -1.11 -3.50
C VAL A 258 30.71 -1.07 -4.64
N ASP A 259 31.52 -0.02 -4.65
CA ASP A 259 32.62 0.17 -5.59
C ASP A 259 33.94 -0.11 -4.87
N VAL A 260 34.68 -1.10 -5.35
CA VAL A 260 35.95 -1.52 -4.78
C VAL A 260 37.04 -1.10 -5.75
N LYS A 261 37.91 -0.19 -5.31
CA LYS A 261 38.93 0.40 -6.18
C LYS A 261 39.90 -0.65 -6.68
N ASP A 262 40.16 -0.65 -7.99
CA ASP A 262 41.05 -1.60 -8.66
C ASP A 262 40.71 -3.08 -8.40
N TYR A 263 39.44 -3.41 -8.12
CA TYR A 263 39.00 -4.75 -7.71
C TYR A 263 39.50 -5.90 -8.59
N ASP A 264 39.51 -5.70 -9.91
CA ASP A 264 39.93 -6.72 -10.88
C ASP A 264 41.43 -7.03 -10.86
N LYS A 265 42.25 -6.12 -10.29
CA LYS A 265 43.71 -6.19 -10.31
C LYS A 265 44.33 -6.27 -8.92
N TRP A 266 43.57 -5.91 -7.89
CA TRP A 266 44.06 -5.87 -6.53
C TRP A 266 44.39 -7.27 -6.03
N LEU A 267 45.60 -7.43 -5.51
CA LEU A 267 46.07 -8.59 -4.78
C LEU A 267 46.59 -8.12 -3.42
N PRO A 268 46.43 -8.93 -2.37
CA PRO A 268 46.95 -8.61 -1.05
C PRO A 268 48.49 -8.59 -1.06
N GLU A 269 49.06 -7.61 -0.37
CA GLU A 269 50.49 -7.52 -0.11
C GLU A 269 50.69 -7.36 1.39
N ALA A 270 51.71 -8.00 1.97
CA ALA A 270 52.08 -7.84 3.37
C ALA A 270 53.20 -6.81 3.57
N GLY A 271 53.32 -6.29 4.79
CA GLY A 271 54.49 -5.53 5.22
C GLY A 271 55.68 -6.43 5.59
N GLU A 272 56.68 -5.84 6.24
CA GLU A 272 57.90 -6.56 6.69
C GLU A 272 57.62 -7.61 7.79
N SER A 273 56.50 -7.51 8.49
CA SER A 273 56.04 -8.43 9.54
C SER A 273 54.52 -8.51 9.58
N GLN A 274 53.96 -9.48 10.32
CA GLN A 274 52.51 -9.68 10.46
C GLN A 274 51.77 -8.49 11.11
N ASP A 275 52.49 -7.70 11.90
CA ASP A 275 51.95 -6.50 12.54
C ASP A 275 52.14 -5.25 11.67
N THR A 276 52.88 -5.37 10.57
CA THR A 276 53.16 -4.27 9.66
C THR A 276 52.15 -4.27 8.51
N PRO A 277 51.35 -3.20 8.34
CA PRO A 277 50.39 -3.12 7.26
C PRO A 277 51.09 -3.14 5.90
N GLY A 278 50.59 -3.96 4.98
CA GLY A 278 50.98 -3.92 3.58
C GLY A 278 50.09 -2.98 2.77
N ASN A 279 49.58 -3.44 1.63
CA ASN A 279 48.78 -2.60 0.74
C ASN A 279 47.34 -2.42 1.24
N LYS A 280 46.65 -1.44 0.64
CA LYS A 280 45.31 -1.01 1.05
C LYS A 280 44.33 -1.15 -0.11
N LEU A 281 43.07 -1.34 0.23
CA LEU A 281 41.94 -1.43 -0.69
C LEU A 281 40.85 -0.45 -0.26
N GLU A 282 40.53 0.50 -1.13
CA GLU A 282 39.48 1.50 -0.92
C GLU A 282 38.12 0.93 -1.33
N VAL A 283 37.13 1.10 -0.45
CA VAL A 283 35.76 0.63 -0.65
C VAL A 283 34.81 1.81 -0.50
N HIS A 284 33.99 2.04 -1.52
CA HIS A 284 32.97 3.09 -1.54
C HIS A 284 31.58 2.45 -1.60
N ALA A 285 30.83 2.51 -0.51
CA ALA A 285 29.43 2.10 -0.49
C ALA A 285 28.54 3.32 -0.73
N LYS A 286 27.59 3.21 -1.67
CA LYS A 286 26.67 4.29 -2.03
C LYS A 286 25.22 3.80 -2.01
N LEU A 287 24.39 4.44 -1.19
CA LEU A 287 22.94 4.33 -1.25
C LEU A 287 22.43 5.20 -2.39
N GLN A 288 21.64 4.62 -3.29
CA GLN A 288 21.01 5.33 -4.41
C GLN A 288 19.67 4.70 -4.78
N LYS A 289 18.93 5.34 -5.68
CA LYS A 289 17.79 4.68 -6.35
C LYS A 289 18.29 3.55 -7.23
N VAL A 290 17.49 2.51 -7.43
CA VAL A 290 17.81 1.45 -8.39
C VAL A 290 18.05 2.07 -9.77
N GLY A 291 19.22 1.78 -10.35
CA GLY A 291 19.63 2.34 -11.65
C GLY A 291 20.30 3.71 -11.56
N GLY A 292 20.45 4.27 -10.36
CA GLY A 292 21.11 5.54 -10.09
C GLY A 292 20.16 6.69 -9.76
N GLY A 293 20.74 7.79 -9.27
CA GLY A 293 20.02 8.97 -8.79
C GLY A 293 20.05 9.12 -7.27
N GLU A 294 19.78 10.33 -6.80
CA GLU A 294 19.81 10.65 -5.36
C GLU A 294 18.60 10.00 -4.65
N PRO A 295 18.82 9.25 -3.55
CA PRO A 295 17.72 8.63 -2.82
C PRO A 295 16.99 9.67 -1.96
N ALA A 296 15.66 9.59 -1.87
CA ALA A 296 14.91 10.49 -1.00
C ALA A 296 15.13 10.17 0.49
N GLU A 297 15.38 8.90 0.79
CA GLU A 297 15.75 8.43 2.11
C GLU A 297 17.26 8.26 2.25
N LYS A 298 17.80 8.62 3.42
CA LYS A 298 19.21 8.46 3.76
C LYS A 298 19.40 7.30 4.74
N ALA A 299 20.55 6.64 4.66
CA ALA A 299 20.95 5.63 5.62
C ALA A 299 21.14 6.27 7.00
N LYS A 300 20.56 5.64 8.03
CA LYS A 300 20.83 5.94 9.43
C LYS A 300 22.22 5.46 9.84
N ILE A 301 22.59 4.25 9.39
CA ILE A 301 23.88 3.61 9.65
C ILE A 301 24.28 2.79 8.41
N PHE A 302 25.54 2.91 7.99
CA PHE A 302 26.22 1.91 7.18
C PHE A 302 27.03 0.97 8.06
N THR A 303 27.02 -0.30 7.71
CA THR A 303 27.82 -1.37 8.32
C THR A 303 28.59 -2.07 7.22
N LEU A 304 29.90 -2.16 7.36
CA LEU A 304 30.76 -2.97 6.50
C LEU A 304 31.44 -4.02 7.35
N GLU A 305 31.43 -5.26 6.88
CA GLU A 305 31.93 -6.43 7.61
C GLU A 305 32.85 -7.26 6.72
N LEU A 306 33.99 -7.65 7.28
CA LEU A 306 34.86 -8.68 6.72
C LEU A 306 34.41 -10.03 7.26
N LEU A 307 34.14 -10.95 6.35
CA LEU A 307 33.65 -12.29 6.60
C LEU A 307 34.70 -13.29 6.11
N GLU A 308 34.81 -14.42 6.80
CA GLU A 308 35.69 -15.54 6.38
C GLU A 308 37.14 -15.11 6.12
N THR A 309 37.60 -14.11 6.87
CA THR A 309 38.96 -13.59 6.76
C THR A 309 39.96 -14.63 7.23
N SER A 310 41.01 -14.83 6.44
CA SER A 310 42.11 -15.73 6.76
C SER A 310 42.90 -15.28 8.01
N LYS A 311 43.59 -16.25 8.60
CA LYS A 311 44.46 -16.09 9.78
C LYS A 311 45.69 -16.97 9.62
N GLU A 312 46.44 -16.76 8.55
CA GLU A 312 47.64 -17.55 8.32
C GLU A 312 48.80 -17.02 9.17
N PRO A 313 49.64 -17.89 9.77
CA PRO A 313 50.86 -17.43 10.42
C PRO A 313 51.88 -16.97 9.36
N GLY A 314 52.79 -16.07 9.74
CA GLY A 314 53.74 -15.43 8.82
C GLY A 314 53.10 -14.34 7.92
N THR A 315 53.91 -13.77 7.03
CA THR A 315 53.46 -12.80 6.02
C THR A 315 53.45 -13.39 4.61
N CYS A 316 54.18 -14.50 4.40
CA CYS A 316 54.25 -15.22 3.14
C CYS A 316 54.56 -16.70 3.41
N MET A 317 53.61 -17.59 3.09
CA MET A 317 53.81 -19.05 3.18
C MET A 317 54.32 -19.53 4.56
N ASN A 318 53.80 -18.97 5.66
CA ASN A 318 54.23 -19.28 7.03
C ASN A 318 55.61 -18.76 7.44
N TRP A 319 56.14 -17.75 6.73
CA TRP A 319 57.42 -17.11 7.05
C TRP A 319 57.26 -15.64 7.48
N PRO A 320 57.98 -15.15 8.51
CA PRO A 320 58.84 -15.90 9.43
C PRO A 320 58.06 -16.90 10.31
N GLY A 321 58.68 -18.04 10.61
CA GLY A 321 58.03 -19.18 11.27
C GLY A 321 57.48 -18.89 12.66
N LEU A 322 56.29 -19.46 12.94
CA LEU A 322 55.54 -19.54 14.21
C LEU A 322 55.81 -18.38 15.18
N VAL A 323 55.11 -17.26 14.96
CA VAL A 323 54.91 -16.28 16.02
C VAL A 323 54.18 -16.97 17.17
N ALA A 324 54.69 -16.84 18.40
CA ALA A 324 54.04 -17.41 19.58
C ALA A 324 52.71 -16.67 19.84
N GLY A 325 51.58 -17.26 19.43
CA GLY A 325 50.25 -16.68 19.57
C GLY A 325 49.23 -17.31 18.60
N GLN A 326 47.95 -16.96 18.75
CA GLN A 326 46.98 -17.22 17.67
C GLN A 326 47.20 -16.18 16.57
N PRO A 327 47.29 -16.58 15.28
CA PRO A 327 47.41 -15.63 14.18
C PRO A 327 46.19 -14.68 14.18
N ASP A 328 46.47 -13.40 13.97
CA ASP A 328 45.45 -12.37 13.83
C ASP A 328 44.86 -12.40 12.41
N PHE A 329 43.85 -11.58 12.13
CA PHE A 329 43.22 -11.51 10.81
C PHE A 329 44.14 -10.88 9.76
N ASP A 330 44.21 -11.51 8.59
CA ASP A 330 45.09 -11.05 7.50
C ASP A 330 44.53 -9.83 6.74
N LEU A 331 43.21 -9.58 6.83
CA LEU A 331 42.54 -8.38 6.34
C LEU A 331 41.86 -7.65 7.49
N LYS A 332 42.04 -6.33 7.61
CA LYS A 332 41.35 -5.51 8.62
C LYS A 332 40.93 -4.16 8.06
N PHE A 333 39.84 -3.62 8.56
CA PHE A 333 39.56 -2.19 8.53
C PHE A 333 40.56 -1.47 9.44
N SER A 334 41.71 -1.04 8.89
CA SER A 334 42.71 -0.26 9.63
C SER A 334 42.24 1.20 9.83
N GLN A 335 43.08 2.07 10.42
CA GLN A 335 42.78 3.47 10.73
C GLN A 335 41.82 4.14 9.72
N GLN A 336 40.58 4.36 10.14
CA GLN A 336 39.57 5.06 9.35
C GLN A 336 39.58 6.55 9.72
N GLY A 337 38.93 7.38 8.89
CA GLY A 337 38.65 8.77 9.28
C GLY A 337 37.87 8.81 10.60
N ALA A 338 38.00 9.91 11.35
CA ALA A 338 37.42 10.07 12.70
C ALA A 338 35.90 9.82 12.80
N ALA A 339 35.20 9.81 11.65
CA ALA A 339 33.78 9.56 11.56
C ALA A 339 33.38 8.07 11.51
N LEU A 340 34.30 7.12 11.37
CA LEU A 340 33.98 5.68 11.30
C LEU A 340 34.41 4.94 12.56
N GLN A 341 33.54 4.07 13.06
CA GLN A 341 33.77 3.26 14.26
C GLN A 341 34.20 1.86 13.84
N VAL A 342 35.47 1.53 14.09
CA VAL A 342 36.02 0.18 13.87
C VAL A 342 35.78 -0.67 15.11
N SER A 343 35.40 -1.93 14.93
CA SER A 343 35.13 -2.89 16.01
C SER A 343 35.46 -4.33 15.57
N GLY A 344 35.38 -5.27 16.52
CA GLY A 344 35.60 -6.70 16.25
C GLY A 344 36.97 -7.00 15.67
N ASP A 345 38.03 -6.49 16.29
CA ASP A 345 39.43 -6.66 15.85
C ASP A 345 39.69 -6.21 14.40
N GLY A 346 39.00 -5.14 13.99
CA GLY A 346 39.10 -4.61 12.64
C GLY A 346 38.26 -5.37 11.60
N GLN A 347 37.40 -6.29 12.00
CA GLN A 347 36.51 -7.02 11.07
C GLN A 347 35.19 -6.29 10.79
N LYS A 348 34.90 -5.20 11.50
CA LYS A 348 33.68 -4.43 11.30
C LYS A 348 33.94 -2.94 11.37
N VAL A 349 33.31 -2.19 10.47
CA VAL A 349 33.25 -0.72 10.56
C VAL A 349 31.83 -0.21 10.38
N THR A 350 31.43 0.77 11.19
CA THR A 350 30.11 1.39 11.13
C THR A 350 30.19 2.92 11.13
N THR A 351 29.29 3.58 10.41
CA THR A 351 29.06 5.01 10.62
C THR A 351 28.31 5.23 11.93
N PRO A 352 28.54 6.34 12.68
CA PRO A 352 27.68 6.71 13.79
C PRO A 352 26.27 7.01 13.28
N PRO A 353 25.22 6.90 14.11
CA PRO A 353 23.87 7.24 13.69
C PRO A 353 23.78 8.64 13.08
N GLY A 354 23.23 8.76 11.88
CA GLY A 354 23.20 10.02 11.14
C GLY A 354 22.35 9.98 9.87
N GLN A 355 22.78 10.72 8.86
CA GLN A 355 22.11 10.80 7.55
C GLN A 355 23.14 10.71 6.43
N TYR A 356 23.27 9.52 5.84
CA TYR A 356 24.31 9.24 4.86
C TYR A 356 23.73 8.73 3.54
N THR A 357 24.35 9.15 2.44
CA THR A 357 24.17 8.53 1.12
C THR A 357 25.35 7.65 0.76
N GLU A 358 26.43 7.70 1.54
CA GLU A 358 27.67 6.97 1.28
C GLU A 358 28.44 6.64 2.56
N ALA A 359 29.27 5.61 2.48
CA ALA A 359 30.27 5.28 3.48
C ALA A 359 31.54 4.76 2.78
N ASN A 360 32.68 5.36 3.10
CA ASN A 360 33.96 5.04 2.49
C ASN A 360 34.88 4.42 3.53
N ALA A 361 35.32 3.19 3.30
CA ALA A 361 36.21 2.48 4.21
C ALA A 361 37.48 2.03 3.51
N THR A 362 38.54 1.80 4.28
CA THR A 362 39.79 1.22 3.79
C THR A 362 40.05 -0.12 4.45
N ILE A 363 40.28 -1.16 3.65
CA ILE A 363 40.74 -2.47 4.10
C ILE A 363 42.26 -2.54 3.90
N THR A 364 42.97 -3.12 4.84
CA THR A 364 44.42 -3.25 4.82
C THR A 364 44.80 -4.72 4.90
N SER A 365 45.76 -5.12 4.08
CA SER A 365 46.31 -6.48 4.09
C SER A 365 47.54 -6.58 4.99
N PHE A 366 47.70 -7.73 5.62
CA PHE A 366 48.83 -8.09 6.50
C PHE A 366 49.55 -9.38 6.06
N ASP A 367 49.00 -10.10 5.08
CA ASP A 367 49.59 -11.33 4.50
C ASP A 367 49.50 -11.30 2.95
N TRP A 368 50.48 -11.88 2.25
CA TRP A 368 50.51 -11.95 0.77
C TRP A 368 49.48 -12.95 0.19
N GLY A 369 48.95 -13.84 1.02
CA GLY A 369 47.89 -14.81 0.73
C GLY A 369 46.55 -14.46 1.38
N ALA A 370 46.40 -13.25 1.93
CA ALA A 370 45.21 -12.84 2.66
C ALA A 370 43.93 -13.00 1.82
N TYR A 371 42.90 -13.62 2.39
CA TYR A 371 41.60 -13.71 1.73
C TYR A 371 40.45 -13.48 2.71
N GLY A 372 39.30 -13.14 2.15
CA GLY A 372 38.05 -13.00 2.88
C GLY A 372 36.91 -12.63 1.94
N ALA A 373 35.86 -12.07 2.51
CA ALA A 373 34.75 -11.49 1.79
C ALA A 373 34.23 -10.23 2.48
N LEU A 374 33.84 -9.23 1.71
CA LEU A 374 33.22 -8.01 2.19
C LEU A 374 31.69 -8.11 2.06
N SER A 375 30.98 -7.78 3.14
CA SER A 375 29.55 -7.53 3.16
C SER A 375 29.30 -6.07 3.55
N VAL A 376 28.30 -5.44 2.93
CA VAL A 376 27.90 -4.07 3.21
C VAL A 376 26.40 -4.01 3.42
N THR A 377 25.94 -3.35 4.47
CA THR A 377 24.53 -3.13 4.76
C THR A 377 24.28 -1.66 5.09
N ALA A 378 23.22 -1.07 4.53
CA ALA A 378 22.72 0.24 4.93
C ALA A 378 21.36 0.11 5.59
N ARG A 379 21.25 0.52 6.85
CA ARG A 379 19.96 0.60 7.56
C ARG A 379 19.38 1.99 7.37
N LEU A 380 18.21 2.08 6.76
CA LEU A 380 17.50 3.33 6.49
C LEU A 380 16.81 3.87 7.76
N ARG A 381 16.27 5.10 7.71
CA ARG A 381 15.57 5.71 8.87
C ARG A 381 14.22 5.07 9.14
N SER A 382 13.57 4.56 8.09
CA SER A 382 12.36 3.74 8.11
C SER A 382 12.57 2.39 8.81
N GLY A 383 13.82 1.96 8.98
CA GLY A 383 14.18 0.65 9.54
C GLY A 383 14.46 -0.42 8.48
N ARG A 384 14.17 -0.16 7.20
CA ARG A 384 14.54 -1.04 6.07
C ARG A 384 16.06 -1.26 6.03
N GLU A 385 16.48 -2.48 5.74
CA GLU A 385 17.89 -2.82 5.57
C GLU A 385 18.17 -3.16 4.11
N MET A 386 19.17 -2.48 3.54
CA MET A 386 19.60 -2.66 2.17
C MET A 386 20.96 -3.37 2.16
N VAL A 387 21.01 -4.56 1.56
CA VAL A 387 22.27 -5.28 1.35
C VAL A 387 22.94 -4.76 0.10
N GLY A 388 24.22 -4.40 0.23
CA GLY A 388 25.03 -3.89 -0.85
C GLY A 388 25.51 -4.98 -1.80
N HIS A 389 25.69 -4.60 -3.06
CA HIS A 389 26.23 -5.47 -4.09
C HIS A 389 27.39 -4.79 -4.82
N LEU A 390 28.29 -5.58 -5.40
CA LEU A 390 29.40 -5.06 -6.19
C LEU A 390 28.88 -4.27 -7.41
N ARG A 391 29.52 -3.15 -7.74
CA ARG A 391 29.21 -2.36 -8.94
C ARG A 391 29.25 -3.25 -10.19
N GLY A 392 28.16 -3.23 -10.96
CA GLY A 392 28.02 -4.03 -12.19
C GLY A 392 27.57 -5.48 -11.96
N HIS A 393 27.48 -5.95 -10.71
CA HIS A 393 27.16 -7.33 -10.35
C HIS A 393 26.14 -7.38 -9.20
N ARG A 394 24.84 -7.24 -9.52
CA ARG A 394 23.75 -7.15 -8.53
C ARG A 394 23.61 -8.41 -7.65
N GLU A 395 24.00 -9.55 -8.19
CA GLU A 395 24.00 -10.84 -7.55
C GLU A 395 25.13 -11.02 -6.52
N MET A 396 26.18 -10.19 -6.59
CA MET A 396 27.36 -10.30 -5.74
C MET A 396 27.21 -9.42 -4.48
N THR A 397 26.45 -9.91 -3.50
CA THR A 397 26.28 -9.25 -2.20
C THR A 397 27.37 -9.59 -1.17
N LYS A 398 28.07 -10.71 -1.41
CA LYS A 398 29.26 -11.12 -0.70
C LYS A 398 30.46 -10.99 -1.64
N ILE A 399 31.24 -9.93 -1.47
CA ILE A 399 32.30 -9.53 -2.40
C ILE A 399 33.60 -10.20 -1.99
N LEU A 400 34.03 -11.21 -2.74
CA LEU A 400 35.24 -11.96 -2.44
C LEU A 400 36.49 -11.10 -2.60
N LEU A 401 37.36 -11.09 -1.59
CA LEU A 401 38.64 -10.37 -1.57
C LEU A 401 39.80 -11.36 -1.41
N PRO A 402 40.83 -11.35 -2.28
CA PRO A 402 40.83 -10.75 -3.61
C PRO A 402 39.76 -11.39 -4.52
N LYS A 403 39.56 -10.80 -5.71
CA LYS A 403 38.66 -11.35 -6.73
C LYS A 403 39.05 -12.80 -7.06
N ARG A 404 38.12 -13.72 -6.84
CA ARG A 404 38.29 -15.15 -7.12
C ARG A 404 36.96 -15.82 -7.42
N LYS A 405 36.99 -17.09 -7.84
CA LYS A 405 35.75 -17.87 -8.01
C LYS A 405 35.22 -18.30 -6.64
N PRO A 406 33.91 -18.50 -6.48
CA PRO A 406 33.39 -19.16 -5.30
C PRO A 406 34.08 -20.53 -5.12
N ASN A 407 34.48 -20.85 -3.89
CA ASN A 407 35.14 -22.12 -3.51
C ASN A 407 36.50 -22.39 -4.17
N SER A 408 37.23 -21.37 -4.61
CA SER A 408 38.61 -21.49 -5.12
C SER A 408 39.66 -21.17 -4.07
#